data_AF-A0A1Q6QWK0-F1
#
_entry.id   AF-A0A1Q6QWK0-F1
#
_cell.length_a   1.000
_cell.length_b   1.000
_cell.length_c   1.000
_cell.angle_alpha   90.00
_cell.angle_beta   90.00
_cell.angle_gamma   90.00
#
_symmetry.space_group_name_H-M   'P 1'
#
loop_
_entity.id
_entity.type
_entity.pdbx_description
1 polymer ?
#
loop_
_entity_poly.entity_id
_entity_poly.type
_entity_poly.pdbx_seq_one_letter_code
_entity_poly.pdbx_strand_id
1 'polypeptide(L)'
;MTKEEYMNKLKKIFKFSSISRILFENQINNYYDAQKGYKLTKHNYEVGDMVKLKKHQFMRGEGALSDLNDDKLKFISENGFVSPDFLGDFNLKKKTPLTVPVWNIQKDILLKDYINLYSGATFLYTIKSENYKKYTCLVPYKKLEEKIEELRNKDYWMWRCEETKEIRFLPSLARDNIQLGFIMNLDDEYGRSIAQNDIFNLSFDKSVLKHFISKTFIKDFIYAERDDFTTNRESAIIFGIPSCFIEGLLVGRKYEKDDEMLEKLKNYFPDCYICNLDGKVIRK
;
A
#
# COMPACT_ATOMS: atom_id res chain seq x y z
N MET A 1 -21.94 1.76 -4.72
CA MET A 1 -22.57 0.49 -5.13
C MET A 1 -22.94 -0.29 -3.89
N THR A 2 -24.04 -1.03 -3.92
CA THR A 2 -24.50 -1.85 -2.79
C THR A 2 -23.76 -3.18 -2.72
N LYS A 3 -23.84 -3.86 -1.57
CA LYS A 3 -23.31 -5.23 -1.40
C LYS A 3 -23.85 -6.18 -2.46
N GLU A 4 -25.15 -6.09 -2.75
CA GLU A 4 -25.82 -6.94 -3.73
C GLU A 4 -25.32 -6.70 -5.16
N GLU A 5 -25.08 -5.45 -5.54
CA GLU A 5 -24.50 -5.10 -6.84
C GLU A 5 -23.11 -5.72 -7.02
N TYR A 6 -22.25 -5.66 -5.99
CA TYR A 6 -20.93 -6.29 -6.02
C TYR A 6 -21.03 -7.81 -6.13
N MET A 7 -21.92 -8.44 -5.37
CA MET A 7 -22.16 -9.89 -5.43
C MET A 7 -22.65 -10.32 -6.83
N ASN A 8 -23.54 -9.55 -7.45
CA ASN A 8 -24.03 -9.84 -8.80
C ASN A 8 -22.94 -9.70 -9.87
N LYS A 9 -22.07 -8.69 -9.75
CA LYS A 9 -20.89 -8.54 -10.63
C LYS A 9 -19.91 -9.70 -10.44
N LEU A 10 -19.67 -10.12 -9.20
CA LEU A 10 -18.79 -11.22 -8.86
C LEU A 10 -19.23 -12.55 -9.50
N LYS A 11 -20.53 -12.86 -9.45
CA LYS A 11 -21.11 -14.06 -10.09
C LYS A 11 -20.82 -14.11 -11.60
N LYS A 12 -20.77 -12.96 -12.27
CA LYS A 12 -20.41 -12.87 -13.69
C LYS A 12 -18.92 -13.13 -13.92
N ILE A 13 -18.06 -12.56 -13.07
CA ILE A 13 -16.59 -12.70 -13.15
C ILE A 13 -16.15 -14.14 -12.93
N PHE A 14 -16.69 -14.81 -11.89
CA PHE A 14 -16.31 -16.17 -11.51
C PHE A 14 -17.33 -17.24 -11.91
N LYS A 15 -17.98 -17.09 -13.07
CA LYS A 15 -19.03 -18.02 -13.54
C LYS A 15 -18.59 -19.50 -13.54
N PHE A 16 -17.30 -19.78 -13.71
CA PHE A 16 -16.74 -21.13 -13.84
C PHE A 16 -15.77 -21.54 -12.71
N SER A 17 -15.64 -20.75 -11.64
CA SER A 17 -14.68 -21.03 -10.55
C SER A 17 -15.34 -20.87 -9.17
N SER A 18 -15.87 -21.96 -8.63
CA SER A 18 -16.64 -21.95 -7.38
C SER A 18 -15.79 -21.59 -6.15
N ILE A 19 -14.57 -22.11 -6.06
CA ILE A 19 -13.67 -21.88 -4.91
C ILE A 19 -13.27 -20.39 -4.82
N SER A 20 -12.78 -19.82 -5.92
CA SER A 20 -12.39 -18.40 -5.97
C SER A 20 -13.57 -17.47 -5.73
N ARG A 21 -14.76 -17.85 -6.22
CA ARG A 21 -16.00 -17.11 -5.96
C ARG A 21 -16.33 -17.10 -4.47
N ILE A 22 -16.34 -18.26 -3.80
CA ILE A 22 -16.66 -18.36 -2.36
C ILE A 22 -15.69 -17.54 -1.53
N LEU A 23 -14.38 -17.63 -1.82
CA LEU A 23 -13.36 -16.83 -1.14
C LEU A 23 -13.63 -15.33 -1.29
N PHE A 24 -14.01 -14.89 -2.49
CA PHE A 24 -14.31 -13.50 -2.76
C PHE A 24 -15.62 -13.03 -2.13
N GLU A 25 -16.67 -13.86 -2.15
CA GLU A 25 -17.94 -13.59 -1.46
C GLU A 25 -17.70 -13.38 0.03
N ASN A 26 -16.86 -14.22 0.66
CA ASN A 26 -16.45 -14.05 2.05
C ASN A 26 -15.68 -12.74 2.26
N GLN A 27 -14.79 -12.35 1.34
CA GLN A 27 -14.09 -11.08 1.44
C GLN A 27 -15.02 -9.86 1.35
N ILE A 28 -16.04 -9.90 0.48
CA ILE A 28 -17.08 -8.86 0.43
C ILE A 28 -17.86 -8.84 1.74
N ASN A 29 -18.20 -10.00 2.31
CA ASN A 29 -18.88 -10.07 3.61
C ASN A 29 -18.03 -9.41 4.71
N ASN A 30 -16.77 -9.81 4.84
CA ASN A 30 -15.82 -9.25 5.82
C ASN A 30 -15.70 -7.73 5.70
N TYR A 31 -15.66 -7.19 4.48
CA TYR A 31 -15.62 -5.74 4.24
C TYR A 31 -16.85 -5.04 4.84
N TYR A 32 -18.06 -5.54 4.59
CA TYR A 32 -19.28 -4.92 5.10
C TYR A 32 -19.49 -5.17 6.59
N ASP A 33 -19.02 -6.30 7.10
CA ASP A 33 -19.08 -6.62 8.53
C ASP A 33 -18.14 -5.71 9.31
N ALA A 34 -16.93 -5.48 8.81
CA ALA A 34 -16.00 -4.48 9.33
C ALA A 34 -16.59 -3.06 9.30
N GLN A 35 -17.21 -2.65 8.19
CA GLN A 35 -17.83 -1.34 8.06
C GLN A 35 -18.95 -1.10 9.09
N LYS A 36 -19.65 -2.16 9.53
CA LYS A 36 -20.73 -2.08 10.52
C LYS A 36 -20.25 -2.25 11.96
N GLY A 37 -19.32 -3.17 12.19
CA GLY A 37 -18.91 -3.63 13.52
C GLY A 37 -17.65 -2.94 14.05
N TYR A 38 -16.73 -2.54 13.17
CA TYR A 38 -15.50 -1.89 13.58
C TYR A 38 -15.72 -0.40 13.82
N LYS A 39 -15.23 0.07 14.96
CA LYS A 39 -15.10 1.50 15.26
C LYS A 39 -13.64 1.79 15.47
N LEU A 40 -13.10 2.69 14.64
CA LEU A 40 -11.74 3.16 14.81
C LEU A 40 -11.57 3.72 16.23
N THR A 41 -10.56 3.23 16.93
CA THR A 41 -10.20 3.81 18.22
C THR A 41 -9.56 5.17 17.96
N LYS A 42 -10.05 6.22 18.64
CA LYS A 42 -9.44 7.55 18.53
C LYS A 42 -7.95 7.46 18.82
N HIS A 43 -7.15 8.06 17.94
CA HIS A 43 -5.71 8.17 18.17
C HIS A 43 -5.44 9.12 19.33
N ASN A 44 -4.31 8.91 20.00
CA ASN A 44 -3.87 9.77 21.12
C ASN A 44 -2.82 10.82 20.70
N TYR A 45 -2.52 10.93 19.41
CA TYR A 45 -1.58 11.94 18.93
C TYR A 45 -2.09 13.37 19.14
N GLU A 46 -1.15 14.24 19.48
CA GLU A 46 -1.27 15.70 19.49
C GLU A 46 -0.42 16.33 18.37
N VAL A 47 -0.69 17.59 18.04
CA VAL A 47 0.09 18.33 17.04
C VAL A 47 1.55 18.42 17.49
N GLY A 48 2.46 18.05 16.60
CA GLY A 48 3.90 17.97 16.85
C GLY A 48 4.41 16.58 17.20
N ASP A 49 3.53 15.64 17.55
CA ASP A 49 3.93 14.28 17.89
C ASP A 49 4.52 13.54 16.68
N MET A 50 5.48 12.67 16.97
CA MET A 50 6.07 11.77 15.97
C MET A 50 5.16 10.55 15.77
N VAL A 51 4.71 10.35 14.53
CA VAL A 51 3.89 9.20 14.17
C VAL A 51 4.73 7.92 14.18
N LYS A 52 4.26 6.89 14.88
CA LYS A 52 4.79 5.53 14.85
C LYS A 52 3.88 4.66 13.99
N LEU A 53 4.47 4.03 12.97
CA LEU A 53 3.84 2.97 12.20
C LEU A 53 4.06 1.65 12.93
N LYS A 54 2.99 0.89 13.12
CA LYS A 54 3.03 -0.46 13.67
C LYS A 54 3.19 -1.48 12.55
N LYS A 55 3.85 -2.60 12.86
CA LYS A 55 3.86 -3.77 11.98
C LYS A 55 2.43 -4.16 11.57
N HIS A 56 2.25 -4.50 10.30
CA HIS A 56 0.96 -4.87 9.68
C HIS A 56 -0.05 -3.73 9.45
N GLN A 57 0.29 -2.48 9.77
CA GLN A 57 -0.44 -1.35 9.21
C GLN A 57 -0.25 -1.30 7.69
N PHE A 58 -1.24 -0.76 7.00
CA PHE A 58 -1.17 -0.54 5.56
C PHE A 58 -1.01 0.94 5.23
N MET A 59 -0.25 1.21 4.18
CA MET A 59 -0.15 2.53 3.57
C MET A 59 -0.54 2.49 2.11
N ARG A 60 -1.23 3.52 1.66
CA ARG A 60 -1.60 3.67 0.25
C ARG A 60 -1.61 5.13 -0.11
N GLY A 61 -0.96 5.52 -1.20
CA GLY A 61 -1.13 6.86 -1.74
C GLY A 61 -2.09 6.86 -2.91
N GLU A 62 -2.67 8.03 -3.16
CA GLU A 62 -3.67 8.19 -4.19
C GLU A 62 -3.27 9.24 -5.20
N GLY A 63 -2.88 8.74 -6.38
CA GLY A 63 -2.76 9.49 -7.62
C GLY A 63 -1.64 10.54 -7.67
N ALA A 64 -1.21 10.87 -8.88
CA ALA A 64 -0.59 12.17 -9.10
C ALA A 64 -1.62 13.27 -8.81
N LEU A 65 -1.18 14.48 -8.49
CA LEU A 65 -2.02 15.66 -8.22
C LEU A 65 -3.20 15.85 -9.21
N SER A 66 -3.07 15.38 -10.46
CA SER A 66 -4.12 15.42 -11.49
C SER A 66 -5.30 14.48 -11.26
N ASP A 67 -5.12 13.43 -10.47
CA ASP A 67 -6.06 12.29 -10.39
C ASP A 67 -6.85 12.27 -9.06
N LEU A 68 -6.61 13.23 -8.18
CA LEU A 68 -7.30 13.36 -6.89
C LEU A 68 -8.29 14.52 -6.96
N ASN A 69 -9.53 14.22 -7.33
CA ASN A 69 -10.64 15.16 -7.33
C ASN A 69 -11.54 14.98 -6.09
N ASP A 70 -12.50 15.88 -5.95
CA ASP A 70 -13.43 15.89 -4.82
C ASP A 70 -14.27 14.60 -4.72
N ASP A 71 -14.80 14.13 -5.85
CA ASP A 71 -15.60 12.89 -5.92
C ASP A 71 -14.82 11.68 -5.42
N LYS A 72 -13.52 11.60 -5.76
CA LYS A 72 -12.65 10.51 -5.32
C LYS A 72 -12.36 10.59 -3.82
N LEU A 73 -12.11 11.78 -3.28
CA LEU A 73 -11.95 11.98 -1.84
C LEU A 73 -13.20 11.58 -1.08
N LYS A 74 -14.37 12.06 -1.54
CA LYS A 74 -15.66 11.70 -0.99
C LYS A 74 -15.88 10.18 -1.02
N PHE A 75 -15.62 9.54 -2.17
CA PHE A 75 -15.75 8.09 -2.30
C PHE A 75 -14.88 7.34 -1.28
N ILE A 76 -13.61 7.75 -1.12
CA ILE A 76 -12.68 7.13 -0.17
C ILE A 76 -13.14 7.37 1.27
N SER A 77 -13.67 8.55 1.60
CA SER A 77 -14.19 8.81 2.94
C SER A 77 -15.36 7.91 3.32
N GLU A 78 -16.27 7.66 2.37
CA GLU A 78 -17.50 6.89 2.61
C GLU A 78 -17.27 5.37 2.52
N ASN A 79 -16.35 4.93 1.67
CA ASN A 79 -16.17 3.52 1.33
C ASN A 79 -14.76 3.00 1.64
N GLY A 80 -13.75 3.86 1.67
CA GLY A 80 -12.35 3.46 1.70
C GLY A 80 -11.89 3.07 0.31
N PHE A 81 -11.18 1.96 0.20
CA PHE A 81 -10.60 1.51 -1.05
C PHE A 81 -11.33 0.29 -1.58
N VAL A 82 -11.87 0.39 -2.77
CA VAL A 82 -12.47 -0.74 -3.49
C VAL A 82 -11.69 -0.95 -4.78
N SER A 83 -11.48 -2.21 -5.15
CA SER A 83 -10.79 -2.56 -6.38
C SER A 83 -11.45 -1.86 -7.58
N PRO A 84 -10.68 -1.15 -8.43
CA PRO A 84 -11.24 -0.41 -9.57
C PRO A 84 -12.02 -1.30 -10.55
N ASP A 85 -11.75 -2.60 -10.55
CA ASP A 85 -12.46 -3.59 -11.37
C ASP A 85 -13.94 -3.75 -10.98
N PHE A 86 -14.31 -3.30 -9.78
CA PHE A 86 -15.70 -3.24 -9.34
C PHE A 86 -16.35 -1.89 -9.65
N LEU A 87 -15.58 -0.81 -9.75
CA LEU A 87 -16.07 0.55 -10.01
C LEU A 87 -16.24 0.87 -11.51
N GLY A 88 -15.49 0.18 -12.38
CA GLY A 88 -15.59 0.32 -13.83
C GLY A 88 -15.60 -1.03 -14.55
N ASP A 89 -15.13 -1.05 -15.79
CA ASP A 89 -15.02 -2.30 -16.55
C ASP A 89 -13.93 -3.21 -15.99
N PHE A 90 -14.26 -4.50 -15.91
CA PHE A 90 -13.33 -5.51 -15.41
C PHE A 90 -12.17 -5.70 -16.40
N ASN A 91 -10.93 -5.45 -15.94
CA ASN A 91 -9.75 -5.55 -16.80
C ASN A 91 -8.73 -6.57 -16.29
N LEU A 92 -8.75 -7.76 -16.89
CA LEU A 92 -7.81 -8.86 -16.61
C LEU A 92 -6.36 -8.59 -17.04
N LYS A 93 -6.07 -7.50 -17.77
CA LYS A 93 -4.69 -7.16 -18.19
C LYS A 93 -3.87 -6.50 -17.07
N LYS A 94 -4.52 -6.04 -15.98
CA LYS A 94 -3.82 -5.51 -14.80
C LYS A 94 -2.92 -6.57 -14.17
N LYS A 95 -1.85 -6.17 -13.50
CA LYS A 95 -0.94 -7.10 -12.79
C LYS A 95 -1.69 -7.92 -11.75
N THR A 96 -2.45 -7.23 -10.88
CA THR A 96 -3.20 -7.80 -9.76
C THR A 96 -4.69 -7.41 -9.82
N PRO A 97 -5.48 -7.91 -10.80
CA PRO A 97 -6.89 -7.57 -10.91
C PRO A 97 -7.69 -7.96 -9.67
N LEU A 98 -8.82 -7.29 -9.45
CA LEU A 98 -9.77 -7.53 -8.35
C LEU A 98 -9.23 -7.24 -6.94
N THR A 99 -8.08 -6.58 -6.85
CA THR A 99 -7.43 -6.26 -5.58
C THR A 99 -7.19 -4.75 -5.41
N VAL A 100 -6.86 -4.36 -4.17
CA VAL A 100 -6.37 -3.05 -3.78
C VAL A 100 -4.91 -3.20 -3.36
N PRO A 101 -3.94 -2.72 -4.17
CA PRO A 101 -2.52 -2.73 -3.79
C PRO A 101 -2.26 -1.74 -2.66
N VAL A 102 -1.46 -2.15 -1.68
CA VAL A 102 -1.04 -1.37 -0.52
C VAL A 102 0.39 -1.71 -0.13
N TRP A 103 1.02 -0.84 0.62
CA TRP A 103 2.28 -1.10 1.32
C TRP A 103 1.98 -1.69 2.68
N ASN A 104 2.67 -2.76 3.05
CA ASN A 104 2.53 -3.44 4.33
C ASN A 104 3.74 -3.15 5.20
N ILE A 105 3.51 -2.53 6.35
CA ILE A 105 4.58 -2.16 7.27
C ILE A 105 5.16 -3.42 7.91
N GLN A 106 6.43 -3.71 7.61
CA GLN A 106 7.07 -4.98 7.98
C GLN A 106 7.54 -5.03 9.43
N LYS A 107 7.72 -3.88 10.07
CA LYS A 107 8.15 -3.74 11.46
C LYS A 107 7.68 -2.41 12.03
N ASP A 108 7.57 -2.34 13.36
CA ASP A 108 7.40 -1.08 14.05
C ASP A 108 8.52 -0.09 13.67
N ILE A 109 8.14 1.11 13.25
CA ILE A 109 9.06 2.13 12.76
C ILE A 109 8.46 3.53 12.93
N LEU A 110 9.27 4.56 13.16
CA LEU A 110 8.79 5.94 13.07
C LEU A 110 8.49 6.28 11.61
N LEU A 111 7.39 6.99 11.37
CA LEU A 111 6.98 7.39 10.02
C LEU A 111 8.09 8.17 9.30
N LYS A 112 8.81 9.05 10.00
CA LYS A 112 9.98 9.76 9.43
C LYS A 112 11.06 8.83 8.90
N ASP A 113 11.33 7.73 9.59
CA ASP A 113 12.40 6.81 9.24
C ASP A 113 11.94 5.92 8.09
N TYR A 114 10.65 5.54 8.07
CA TYR A 114 10.02 4.88 6.93
C TYR A 114 10.08 5.76 5.68
N ILE A 115 9.69 7.04 5.77
CA ILE A 115 9.75 8.03 4.68
C ILE A 115 11.18 8.19 4.17
N ASN A 116 12.15 8.35 5.07
CA ASN A 116 13.54 8.49 4.70
C ASN A 116 14.07 7.26 3.95
N LEU A 117 13.68 6.05 4.38
CA LEU A 117 14.05 4.81 3.70
C LEU A 117 13.39 4.69 2.32
N TYR A 118 12.07 4.81 2.26
CA TYR A 118 11.35 4.61 1.00
C TYR A 118 11.52 5.77 0.04
N SER A 119 11.99 6.95 0.45
CA SER A 119 12.26 8.06 -0.48
C SER A 119 13.64 7.95 -1.15
N GLY A 120 14.39 6.87 -0.92
CA GLY A 120 15.70 6.64 -1.53
C GLY A 120 15.67 5.70 -2.72
N ALA A 121 16.50 4.67 -2.68
CA ALA A 121 16.69 3.73 -3.78
C ALA A 121 16.69 2.27 -3.30
N THR A 122 16.29 1.37 -4.18
CA THR A 122 16.59 -0.06 -4.04
C THR A 122 17.89 -0.36 -4.78
N PHE A 123 18.83 -1.00 -4.10
CA PHE A 123 20.16 -1.30 -4.61
C PHE A 123 20.35 -2.80 -4.76
N LEU A 124 20.88 -3.26 -5.91
CA LEU A 124 21.25 -4.65 -6.17
C LEU A 124 22.75 -4.73 -6.42
N TYR A 125 23.41 -5.72 -5.84
CA TYR A 125 24.81 -6.02 -6.13
C TYR A 125 25.07 -7.53 -6.14
N THR A 126 26.21 -7.92 -6.73
CA THR A 126 26.69 -9.30 -6.72
C THR A 126 28.12 -9.39 -6.20
N ILE A 127 28.42 -10.43 -5.43
CA ILE A 127 29.76 -10.68 -4.87
C ILE A 127 30.44 -11.79 -5.66
N LYS A 128 31.64 -11.53 -6.20
CA LYS A 128 32.36 -12.48 -7.07
C LYS A 128 32.82 -13.72 -6.31
N SER A 129 33.44 -13.54 -5.14
CA SER A 129 33.88 -14.62 -4.24
C SER A 129 32.75 -15.51 -3.74
N GLU A 130 31.51 -15.04 -3.77
CA GLU A 130 30.32 -15.83 -3.43
C GLU A 130 29.62 -16.40 -4.67
N ASN A 131 30.38 -16.73 -5.71
CA ASN A 131 29.85 -17.27 -6.97
C ASN A 131 28.77 -16.36 -7.58
N TYR A 132 29.02 -15.04 -7.57
CA TYR A 132 28.11 -14.01 -8.11
C TYR A 132 26.73 -13.99 -7.46
N LYS A 133 26.62 -14.41 -6.19
CA LYS A 133 25.36 -14.36 -5.44
C LYS A 133 24.80 -12.94 -5.38
N LYS A 134 23.48 -12.82 -5.58
CA LYS A 134 22.75 -11.56 -5.62
C LYS A 134 22.29 -11.14 -4.24
N TYR A 135 22.37 -9.84 -3.98
CA TYR A 135 21.90 -9.20 -2.77
C TYR A 135 21.12 -7.93 -3.11
N THR A 136 20.13 -7.62 -2.30
CA THR A 136 19.36 -6.37 -2.39
C THR A 136 19.35 -5.66 -1.05
N CYS A 137 19.25 -4.34 -1.09
CA CYS A 137 18.98 -3.54 0.10
C CYS A 137 18.29 -2.22 -0.26
N LEU A 138 17.65 -1.60 0.72
CA LEU A 138 17.19 -0.22 0.62
C LEU A 138 18.31 0.74 1.02
N VAL A 139 18.45 1.81 0.27
CA VAL A 139 19.37 2.92 0.53
C VAL A 139 18.52 4.15 0.85
N PRO A 140 18.72 4.81 2.01
CA PRO A 140 17.92 5.97 2.37
C PRO A 140 18.08 7.15 1.39
N TYR A 141 17.13 8.07 1.46
CA TYR A 141 17.17 9.31 0.70
C TYR A 141 18.49 10.08 0.91
N LYS A 142 19.10 10.55 -0.18
CA LYS A 142 20.41 11.23 -0.20
C LYS A 142 21.60 10.42 0.34
N LYS A 143 21.50 9.09 0.36
CA LYS A 143 22.58 8.18 0.83
C LYS A 143 23.15 7.27 -0.26
N LEU A 144 22.83 7.53 -1.53
CA LEU A 144 23.29 6.69 -2.65
C LEU A 144 24.80 6.80 -2.87
N GLU A 145 25.35 8.00 -2.80
CA GLU A 145 26.77 8.29 -2.99
C GLU A 145 27.62 7.63 -1.90
N GLU A 146 27.19 7.79 -0.64
CA GLU A 146 27.80 7.10 0.52
C GLU A 146 27.76 5.57 0.30
N LYS A 147 26.63 5.05 -0.20
CA LYS A 147 26.51 3.63 -0.48
C LYS A 147 27.49 3.18 -1.57
N ILE A 148 27.66 3.94 -2.64
CA ILE A 148 28.60 3.60 -3.73
C ILE A 148 30.04 3.59 -3.21
N GLU A 149 30.42 4.56 -2.39
CA GLU A 149 31.78 4.61 -1.81
C GLU A 149 32.07 3.44 -0.85
N GLU A 150 31.08 2.96 -0.08
CA GLU A 150 31.22 1.73 0.73
C GLU A 150 31.57 0.49 -0.10
N LEU A 151 31.25 0.50 -1.40
CA LEU A 151 31.42 -0.65 -2.30
C LEU A 151 32.75 -0.59 -3.07
N ARG A 152 33.39 0.57 -3.16
CA ARG A 152 34.56 0.82 -4.02
C ARG A 152 35.70 -0.20 -3.85
N ASN A 153 35.94 -0.66 -2.63
CA ASN A 153 37.05 -1.56 -2.29
C ASN A 153 36.60 -2.97 -1.93
N LYS A 154 35.38 -3.35 -2.28
CA LYS A 154 34.82 -4.68 -1.99
C LYS A 154 34.77 -5.53 -3.26
N ASP A 155 34.71 -6.84 -3.10
CA ASP A 155 34.73 -7.84 -4.18
C ASP A 155 33.38 -7.95 -4.92
N TYR A 156 32.85 -6.81 -5.35
CA TYR A 156 31.61 -6.75 -6.11
C TYR A 156 31.89 -6.83 -7.61
N TRP A 157 31.08 -7.63 -8.33
CA TRP A 157 31.18 -7.76 -9.79
C TRP A 157 30.38 -6.67 -10.51
N MET A 158 29.13 -6.46 -10.07
CA MET A 158 28.25 -5.44 -10.62
C MET A 158 27.33 -4.90 -9.53
N TRP A 159 26.84 -3.68 -9.77
CA TRP A 159 25.73 -3.12 -9.01
C TRP A 159 24.79 -2.33 -9.91
N ARG A 160 23.54 -2.18 -9.47
CA ARG A 160 22.53 -1.31 -10.08
C ARG A 160 21.61 -0.76 -9.00
N CYS A 161 20.99 0.39 -9.27
CA CYS A 161 19.98 0.96 -8.39
C CYS A 161 18.74 1.40 -9.17
N GLU A 162 17.59 1.28 -8.54
CA GLU A 162 16.33 1.85 -9.02
C GLU A 162 15.74 2.71 -7.90
N GLU A 163 14.97 3.74 -8.26
CA GLU A 163 14.12 4.38 -7.26
C GLU A 163 13.20 3.34 -6.63
N THR A 164 12.96 3.47 -5.32
CA THR A 164 11.93 2.68 -4.65
C THR A 164 10.57 2.93 -5.31
N LYS A 165 9.73 1.90 -5.31
CA LYS A 165 8.40 1.98 -5.93
C LYS A 165 7.49 2.95 -5.18
N GLU A 166 7.66 3.09 -3.88
CA GLU A 166 6.91 4.01 -3.04
C GLU A 166 6.94 5.44 -3.56
N ILE A 167 8.08 5.92 -4.09
CA ILE A 167 8.21 7.27 -4.66
C ILE A 167 7.19 7.54 -5.77
N ARG A 168 6.73 6.49 -6.47
CA ARG A 168 5.74 6.60 -7.55
C ARG A 168 4.30 6.67 -7.05
N PHE A 169 4.06 6.23 -5.82
CA PHE A 169 2.70 5.96 -5.32
C PHE A 169 2.40 6.55 -3.94
N LEU A 170 3.37 7.10 -3.22
CA LEU A 170 3.23 7.75 -1.91
C LEU A 170 3.88 9.14 -1.93
N PRO A 171 3.41 10.07 -1.08
CA PRO A 171 4.16 11.30 -0.81
C PRO A 171 5.60 10.98 -0.40
N SER A 172 6.61 11.64 -0.96
CA SER A 172 8.00 11.28 -0.72
C SER A 172 8.90 12.51 -0.67
N LEU A 173 10.10 12.35 -0.11
CA LEU A 173 11.13 13.41 -0.12
C LEU A 173 11.76 13.59 -1.51
N ALA A 174 11.60 12.62 -2.41
CA ALA A 174 12.22 12.63 -3.73
C ALA A 174 11.37 13.36 -4.78
N ARG A 175 10.04 13.37 -4.65
CA ARG A 175 9.12 13.94 -5.64
C ARG A 175 7.84 14.51 -5.02
N ASP A 176 7.37 15.62 -5.59
CA ASP A 176 6.15 16.32 -5.17
C ASP A 176 4.93 16.09 -6.10
N ASN A 177 4.86 14.93 -6.76
CA ASN A 177 3.77 14.58 -7.66
C ASN A 177 2.62 13.87 -6.93
N ILE A 178 2.92 13.04 -5.94
CA ILE A 178 1.94 12.42 -5.03
C ILE A 178 1.91 13.25 -3.75
N GLN A 179 0.73 13.70 -3.33
CA GLN A 179 0.61 14.59 -2.16
C GLN A 179 -0.29 14.06 -1.05
N LEU A 180 -0.99 12.93 -1.27
CA LEU A 180 -1.82 12.30 -0.26
C LEU A 180 -1.52 10.79 -0.14
N GLY A 181 -1.25 10.38 1.09
CA GLY A 181 -1.17 9.01 1.55
C GLY A 181 -2.17 8.75 2.68
N PHE A 182 -2.61 7.51 2.79
CA PHE A 182 -3.51 7.03 3.83
C PHE A 182 -2.79 5.98 4.66
N ILE A 183 -2.93 6.09 5.97
CA ILE A 183 -2.42 5.14 6.96
C ILE A 183 -3.64 4.39 7.49
N MET A 184 -3.61 3.08 7.37
CA MET A 184 -4.71 2.20 7.74
C MET A 184 -4.29 1.24 8.84
N ASN A 185 -5.13 1.13 9.85
CA ASN A 185 -4.90 0.28 11.01
C ASN A 185 -5.84 -0.91 10.99
N LEU A 186 -5.25 -2.10 10.86
CA LEU A 186 -5.96 -3.37 10.79
C LEU A 186 -5.65 -4.27 11.99
N ASP A 187 -5.17 -3.68 13.10
CA ASP A 187 -4.75 -4.38 14.32
C ASP A 187 -5.95 -4.75 15.22
N ASP A 188 -6.96 -5.37 14.63
CA ASP A 188 -8.14 -5.89 15.29
C ASP A 188 -8.65 -7.15 14.55
N GLU A 189 -9.73 -7.77 15.04
CA GLU A 189 -10.26 -8.99 14.42
C GLU A 189 -10.83 -8.77 13.00
N TYR A 190 -11.51 -7.64 12.77
CA TYR A 190 -12.04 -7.29 11.47
C TYR A 190 -10.91 -6.96 10.51
N GLY A 191 -9.94 -6.14 10.94
CA GLY A 191 -8.76 -5.82 10.14
C GLY A 191 -7.96 -7.06 9.74
N ARG A 192 -7.71 -7.98 10.69
CA ARG A 192 -7.05 -9.27 10.38
C ARG A 192 -7.85 -10.12 9.39
N SER A 193 -9.18 -10.12 9.48
CA SER A 193 -10.04 -10.85 8.51
C SER A 193 -9.92 -10.29 7.08
N ILE A 194 -9.71 -8.98 6.94
CA ILE A 194 -9.48 -8.33 5.65
C ILE A 194 -8.09 -8.68 5.10
N ALA A 195 -7.07 -8.62 5.96
CA ALA A 195 -5.67 -8.87 5.57
C ALA A 195 -5.35 -10.36 5.31
N GLN A 196 -6.13 -11.29 5.87
CA GLN A 196 -5.87 -12.73 5.77
C GLN A 196 -5.77 -13.22 4.31
N ASN A 197 -6.56 -12.61 3.43
CA ASN A 197 -6.60 -12.95 2.00
C ASN A 197 -5.73 -12.03 1.13
N ASP A 198 -4.64 -11.50 1.69
CA ASP A 198 -3.59 -10.85 0.90
C ASP A 198 -2.99 -11.84 -0.11
N ILE A 199 -3.10 -11.51 -1.40
CA ILE A 199 -2.59 -12.37 -2.48
C ILE A 199 -1.06 -12.44 -2.51
N PHE A 200 -0.39 -11.55 -1.76
CA PHE A 200 1.04 -11.61 -1.51
C PHE A 200 1.39 -12.50 -0.30
N ASN A 201 0.46 -13.16 0.36
CA ASN A 201 0.81 -14.15 1.37
C ASN A 201 1.47 -15.38 0.73
N LEU A 202 2.67 -15.79 1.19
CA LEU A 202 3.39 -16.96 0.65
C LEU A 202 2.66 -18.29 0.88
N SER A 203 1.78 -18.33 1.88
CA SER A 203 0.93 -19.48 2.20
C SER A 203 -0.39 -19.50 1.41
N PHE A 204 -0.64 -18.51 0.54
CA PHE A 204 -1.86 -18.45 -0.27
C PHE A 204 -1.90 -19.58 -1.30
N ASP A 205 -3.08 -20.18 -1.51
CA ASP A 205 -3.26 -21.27 -2.48
C ASP A 205 -2.93 -20.78 -3.90
N LYS A 206 -1.86 -21.34 -4.48
CA LYS A 206 -1.36 -20.99 -5.82
C LYS A 206 -2.38 -21.27 -6.93
N SER A 207 -3.29 -22.23 -6.77
CA SER A 207 -4.33 -22.53 -7.75
C SER A 207 -5.39 -21.43 -7.80
N VAL A 208 -5.73 -20.89 -6.63
CA VAL A 208 -6.67 -19.77 -6.48
C VAL A 208 -6.00 -18.45 -6.89
N LEU A 209 -4.75 -18.23 -6.48
CA LEU A 209 -3.94 -17.04 -6.76
C LEU A 209 -3.86 -16.70 -8.26
N LYS A 210 -3.87 -17.71 -9.14
CA LYS A 210 -3.86 -17.53 -10.61
C LYS A 210 -5.06 -16.74 -11.15
N HIS A 211 -6.16 -16.64 -10.40
CA HIS A 211 -7.30 -15.81 -10.78
C HIS A 211 -7.13 -14.33 -10.44
N PHE A 212 -6.17 -14.00 -9.57
CA PHE A 212 -5.88 -12.65 -9.08
C PHE A 212 -4.59 -12.06 -9.67
N ILE A 213 -3.92 -12.82 -10.53
CA ILE A 213 -2.67 -12.43 -11.18
C ILE A 213 -2.83 -12.62 -12.68
N SER A 214 -2.50 -11.60 -13.47
CA SER A 214 -2.50 -11.74 -14.94
C SER A 214 -1.53 -12.85 -15.36
N LYS A 215 -1.92 -13.63 -16.38
CA LYS A 215 -1.16 -14.79 -16.86
C LYS A 215 0.32 -14.47 -17.16
N THR A 216 0.60 -13.27 -17.67
CA THR A 216 1.96 -12.82 -18.00
C THR A 216 2.84 -12.62 -16.77
N PHE A 217 2.25 -12.37 -15.59
CA PHE A 217 2.97 -12.10 -14.35
C PHE A 217 3.07 -13.32 -13.43
N ILE A 218 2.41 -14.44 -13.75
CA ILE A 218 2.40 -15.63 -12.87
C ILE A 218 3.82 -16.10 -12.54
N LYS A 219 4.72 -16.17 -13.53
CA LYS A 219 6.11 -16.62 -13.32
C LYS A 219 6.84 -15.70 -12.36
N ASP A 220 6.75 -14.39 -12.61
CA ASP A 220 7.49 -13.36 -11.87
C ASP A 220 6.85 -13.01 -10.52
N PHE A 221 5.63 -13.51 -10.25
CA PHE A 221 4.89 -13.22 -9.03
C PHE A 221 4.76 -14.43 -8.11
N ILE A 222 4.32 -15.58 -8.64
CA ILE A 222 4.03 -16.79 -7.85
C ILE A 222 5.30 -17.61 -7.60
N TYR A 223 6.26 -17.56 -8.52
CA TYR A 223 7.42 -18.44 -8.53
C TYR A 223 8.76 -17.71 -8.40
N ALA A 224 8.76 -16.37 -8.39
CA ALA A 224 9.97 -15.59 -8.19
C ALA A 224 10.38 -15.54 -6.72
N GLU A 225 11.68 -15.44 -6.47
CA GLU A 225 12.21 -15.03 -5.17
C GLU A 225 11.79 -13.61 -4.87
N ARG A 226 11.52 -13.34 -3.59
CA ARG A 226 11.13 -12.01 -3.13
C ARG A 226 12.32 -11.28 -2.54
N ASP A 227 12.47 -10.04 -2.97
CA ASP A 227 13.57 -9.14 -2.64
C ASP A 227 13.05 -7.70 -2.51
N ASP A 228 13.95 -6.74 -2.33
CA ASP A 228 13.59 -5.34 -2.19
C ASP A 228 13.11 -4.68 -3.50
N PHE A 229 13.27 -5.34 -4.66
CA PHE A 229 12.75 -4.84 -5.94
C PHE A 229 11.34 -5.36 -6.24
N THR A 230 11.01 -6.53 -5.72
CA THR A 230 9.80 -7.25 -6.07
C THR A 230 8.68 -6.94 -5.09
N THR A 231 8.54 -7.72 -4.02
CA THR A 231 7.26 -7.87 -3.31
C THR A 231 7.38 -8.06 -1.80
N ASN A 232 8.56 -7.85 -1.19
CA ASN A 232 8.76 -8.07 0.25
C ASN A 232 7.95 -7.13 1.16
N ARG A 233 7.35 -6.08 0.62
CA ARG A 233 6.60 -5.05 1.37
C ARG A 233 5.32 -4.59 0.66
N GLU A 234 5.01 -5.20 -0.48
CA GLU A 234 3.75 -5.00 -1.19
C GLU A 234 2.73 -6.01 -0.65
N SER A 235 1.49 -5.56 -0.50
CA SER A 235 0.32 -6.40 -0.27
C SER A 235 -0.74 -6.02 -1.30
N ALA A 236 -1.67 -6.94 -1.58
CA ALA A 236 -2.83 -6.63 -2.39
C ALA A 236 -4.05 -7.36 -1.84
N ILE A 237 -4.98 -6.54 -1.34
CA ILE A 237 -6.15 -7.00 -0.62
C ILE A 237 -7.27 -7.26 -1.60
N ILE A 238 -7.84 -8.46 -1.55
CA ILE A 238 -8.97 -8.83 -2.38
C ILE A 238 -10.15 -7.91 -2.06
N PHE A 239 -10.88 -7.50 -3.10
CA PHE A 239 -12.04 -6.62 -3.04
C PHE A 239 -11.76 -5.20 -2.55
N GLY A 240 -11.43 -5.00 -1.28
CA GLY A 240 -11.31 -3.68 -0.71
C GLY A 240 -10.94 -3.62 0.77
N ILE A 241 -10.65 -2.40 1.22
CA ILE A 241 -10.37 -2.03 2.60
C ILE A 241 -11.35 -0.90 2.99
N PRO A 242 -12.26 -1.13 3.94
CA PRO A 242 -13.23 -0.13 4.38
C PRO A 242 -12.60 1.16 4.92
N SER A 243 -13.29 2.30 4.79
CA SER A 243 -12.83 3.60 5.30
C SER A 243 -12.66 3.62 6.83
N CYS A 244 -13.39 2.79 7.56
CA CYS A 244 -13.31 2.73 9.02
C CYS A 244 -11.92 2.32 9.54
N PHE A 245 -11.03 1.80 8.69
CA PHE A 245 -9.65 1.49 9.06
C PHE A 245 -8.67 2.65 8.82
N ILE A 246 -9.06 3.71 8.12
CA ILE A 246 -8.18 4.87 7.87
C ILE A 246 -8.00 5.61 9.19
N GLU A 247 -6.78 5.59 9.73
CA GLU A 247 -6.46 6.26 11.00
C GLU A 247 -5.77 7.62 10.81
N GLY A 248 -5.10 7.81 9.68
CA GLY A 248 -4.27 8.98 9.46
C GLY A 248 -4.01 9.25 7.99
N LEU A 249 -3.69 10.51 7.70
CA LEU A 249 -3.35 11.00 6.37
C LEU A 249 -1.90 11.50 6.37
N LEU A 250 -1.11 11.07 5.40
CA LEU A 250 0.23 11.58 5.12
C LEU A 250 0.14 12.59 3.98
N VAL A 251 0.61 13.83 4.20
CA VAL A 251 0.64 14.86 3.16
C VAL A 251 2.06 15.18 2.71
N GLY A 252 2.20 15.48 1.41
CA GLY A 252 3.43 15.99 0.81
C GLY A 252 3.62 17.49 1.08
N ARG A 253 4.80 18.03 0.70
CA ARG A 253 5.19 19.42 1.01
C ARG A 253 4.28 20.51 0.42
N LYS A 254 3.56 20.22 -0.66
CA LYS A 254 2.61 21.18 -1.24
C LYS A 254 1.34 21.24 -0.40
N TYR A 255 0.74 20.09 -0.11
CA TYR A 255 -0.47 20.02 0.73
C TYR A 255 -0.20 20.44 2.18
N GLU A 256 1.01 20.21 2.69
CA GLU A 256 1.43 20.72 4.01
C GLU A 256 1.30 22.25 4.13
N LYS A 257 1.44 22.99 3.02
CA LYS A 257 1.37 24.46 2.98
C LYS A 257 0.03 25.00 2.48
N ASP A 258 -0.93 24.12 2.22
CA ASP A 258 -2.22 24.45 1.64
C ASP A 258 -3.31 24.24 2.69
N ASP A 259 -3.61 25.30 3.45
CA ASP A 259 -4.59 25.23 4.52
C ASP A 259 -6.00 24.87 4.01
N GLU A 260 -6.39 25.31 2.81
CA GLU A 260 -7.69 24.95 2.22
C GLU A 260 -7.76 23.44 1.97
N MET A 261 -6.71 22.85 1.41
CA MET A 261 -6.63 21.41 1.21
C MET A 261 -6.61 20.64 2.54
N LEU A 262 -5.89 21.14 3.56
CA LEU A 262 -5.87 20.49 4.88
C LEU A 262 -7.25 20.50 5.55
N GLU A 263 -7.96 21.62 5.52
CA GLU A 263 -9.33 21.72 6.04
C GLU A 263 -10.29 20.82 5.26
N LYS A 264 -10.14 20.78 3.93
CA LYS A 264 -10.91 19.87 3.08
C LYS A 264 -10.69 18.41 3.47
N LEU A 265 -9.45 17.99 3.71
CA LEU A 265 -9.15 16.63 4.16
C LEU A 265 -9.76 16.35 5.54
N LYS A 266 -9.74 17.31 6.46
CA LYS A 266 -10.39 17.18 7.77
C LYS A 266 -11.91 17.08 7.69
N ASN A 267 -12.54 17.77 6.74
CA ASN A 267 -13.98 17.64 6.52
C ASN A 267 -14.38 16.24 6.05
N TYR A 268 -13.56 15.61 5.20
CA TYR A 268 -13.80 14.23 4.74
C TYR A 268 -13.38 13.17 5.77
N PHE A 269 -12.33 13.44 6.55
CA PHE A 269 -11.74 12.50 7.50
C PHE A 269 -11.64 13.13 8.90
N PRO A 270 -12.78 13.40 9.56
CA PRO A 270 -12.82 14.19 10.79
C PRO A 270 -12.11 13.53 11.97
N ASP A 271 -12.05 12.20 12.04
CA ASP A 271 -11.39 11.47 13.13
C ASP A 271 -9.92 11.08 12.84
N CYS A 272 -9.39 11.44 11.67
CA CYS A 272 -8.02 11.11 11.27
C CYS A 272 -7.03 12.23 11.64
N TYR A 273 -5.84 11.85 12.10
CA TYR A 273 -4.72 12.79 12.17
C TYR A 273 -4.15 13.07 10.78
N ILE A 274 -3.59 14.27 10.57
CA ILE A 274 -2.80 14.58 9.37
C ILE A 274 -1.35 14.76 9.79
N CYS A 275 -0.45 14.13 9.08
CA CYS A 275 0.99 14.18 9.31
C CYS A 275 1.78 14.55 8.05
N ASN A 276 2.95 15.15 8.23
CA ASN A 276 3.81 15.62 7.14
C ASN A 276 4.97 14.65 6.83
N LEU A 277 5.80 15.01 5.86
CA LEU A 277 6.96 14.19 5.46
C LEU A 277 8.08 14.12 6.52
N ASP A 278 8.03 14.94 7.56
CA ASP A 278 8.92 14.83 8.73
C ASP A 278 8.39 13.83 9.77
N GLY A 279 7.30 13.13 9.45
CA GLY A 279 6.63 12.17 10.31
C GLY A 279 5.94 12.78 11.52
N LYS A 280 5.62 14.09 11.47
CA LYS A 280 4.96 14.81 12.57
C LYS A 280 3.50 15.04 12.28
N VAL A 281 2.65 14.94 13.31
CA VAL A 281 1.26 15.37 13.24
C VAL A 281 1.18 16.89 13.13
N ILE A 282 0.38 17.38 12.20
CA ILE A 282 0.18 18.82 11.92
C ILE A 282 -1.28 19.27 12.10
N ARG A 283 -2.25 18.33 12.05
CA ARG A 283 -3.68 18.55 12.32
C ARG A 283 -4.29 17.30 12.98
N LYS A 284 -5.31 17.50 13.81
CA LYS A 284 -6.08 16.45 14.52
C LYS A 284 -7.56 16.57 14.16
#